data_AF-A0AA43KWG7-F1
#
_entry.id   AF-A0AA43KWG7-F1
#
_cell.length_a   1.000
_cell.length_b   1.000
_cell.length_c   1.000
_cell.angle_alpha   90.00
_cell.angle_beta   90.00
_cell.angle_gamma   90.00
#
_symmetry.space_group_name_H-M   'P 1'
#
loop_
_entity.id
_entity.type
_entity.pdbx_description
1 polymer ?
#
loop_
_entity_poly.entity_id
_entity_poly.type
_entity_poly.pdbx_seq_one_letter_code
_entity_poly.pdbx_strand_id
1 'polypeptide(L)'
;MFKNWFGKKKNKEEPASTDKYTINKGENILVQKKSNSLYKVVRDISDNLSQKLESSTIPLWIGQLYMHYWNKNTLEDLNNPEWQNQGMFFWRIEEPFPNKSLPPSFELMDKRIFRITHEVRIFQGTAMPWFGMPGGGLKMGFGDQNTPIPIKEMQNKDIIEYIELVELSEENTDILYDRERYTLIAGGNITYEDNTFYLDGAPVSLSTAYSAGVIHVGKVVNY
;
A
#
# COMPACT_ATOMS: atom_id res chain seq x y z
N MET A 1 -18.25 -55.00 -39.63
CA MET A 1 -18.79 -53.63 -39.80
C MET A 1 -18.61 -52.92 -38.46
N PHE A 2 -17.60 -52.04 -38.34
CA PHE A 2 -17.73 -50.57 -38.17
C PHE A 2 -18.63 -50.17 -36.97
N LYS A 3 -18.25 -49.33 -35.99
CA LYS A 3 -17.08 -48.45 -35.81
C LYS A 3 -17.09 -47.92 -34.35
N ASN A 4 -15.90 -47.64 -33.83
CA ASN A 4 -15.56 -47.04 -32.53
C ASN A 4 -16.39 -45.79 -32.14
N TRP A 5 -16.79 -45.70 -30.87
CA TRP A 5 -17.15 -44.44 -30.20
C TRP A 5 -16.38 -44.32 -28.87
N PHE A 6 -15.07 -44.08 -28.97
CA PHE A 6 -14.26 -43.53 -27.88
C PHE A 6 -14.06 -42.04 -28.15
N GLY A 7 -14.83 -41.20 -27.46
CA GLY A 7 -14.65 -39.75 -27.45
C GLY A 7 -13.99 -39.30 -26.16
N LYS A 8 -12.66 -39.18 -26.17
CA LYS A 8 -11.88 -38.45 -25.16
C LYS A 8 -12.46 -37.03 -25.02
N LYS A 9 -13.01 -36.67 -23.86
CA LYS A 9 -13.11 -35.25 -23.48
C LYS A 9 -11.68 -34.78 -23.18
N LYS A 10 -11.08 -34.08 -24.15
CA LYS A 10 -9.92 -33.22 -23.89
C LYS A 10 -10.37 -32.14 -22.93
N ASN A 11 -9.73 -32.04 -21.77
CA ASN A 11 -9.69 -30.81 -21.00
C ASN A 11 -9.18 -29.72 -21.95
N LYS A 12 -10.05 -28.77 -22.28
CA LYS A 12 -9.60 -27.50 -22.83
C LYS A 12 -8.95 -26.76 -21.67
N GLU A 13 -7.63 -26.69 -21.69
CA GLU A 13 -6.92 -25.60 -21.03
C GLU A 13 -7.51 -24.31 -21.58
N GLU A 14 -8.16 -23.53 -20.70
CA GLU A 14 -8.51 -22.16 -21.01
C GLU A 14 -7.20 -21.40 -21.21
N PRO A 15 -7.03 -20.68 -22.33
CA PRO A 15 -5.85 -19.86 -22.51
C PRO A 15 -5.86 -18.77 -21.44
N ALA A 16 -4.76 -18.66 -20.70
CA ALA A 16 -4.48 -17.52 -19.83
C ALA A 16 -4.82 -16.23 -20.60
N SER A 17 -5.67 -15.39 -20.02
CA SER A 17 -6.02 -14.09 -20.56
C SER A 17 -4.74 -13.25 -20.68
N THR A 18 -4.16 -13.19 -21.88
CA THR A 18 -3.19 -12.17 -22.21
C THR A 18 -3.95 -10.87 -22.38
N ASP A 19 -4.21 -10.18 -21.27
CA ASP A 19 -4.58 -8.77 -21.33
C ASP A 19 -3.44 -8.04 -22.04
N LYS A 20 -3.69 -7.65 -23.29
CA LYS A 20 -2.74 -6.86 -24.07
C LYS A 20 -2.69 -5.46 -23.47
N TYR A 21 -1.73 -5.23 -22.59
CA TYR A 21 -1.41 -3.89 -22.11
C TYR A 21 -1.06 -3.00 -23.32
N THR A 22 -1.84 -1.94 -23.53
CA THR A 22 -1.57 -0.98 -24.61
C THR A 22 -0.58 0.06 -24.10
N ILE A 23 0.64 0.01 -24.62
CA ILE A 23 1.70 0.94 -24.25
C ILE A 23 1.40 2.30 -24.88
N ASN A 24 1.19 3.33 -24.06
CA ASN A 24 1.05 4.70 -24.58
C ASN A 24 2.41 5.29 -24.91
N LYS A 25 2.46 6.13 -25.94
CA LYS A 25 3.68 6.84 -26.34
C LYS A 25 4.18 7.73 -25.20
N GLY A 26 5.35 7.40 -24.63
CA GLY A 26 5.97 8.12 -23.51
C GLY A 26 5.94 7.38 -22.17
N GLU A 27 5.33 6.19 -22.09
CA GLU A 27 5.40 5.35 -20.88
C GLU A 27 6.76 4.66 -20.75
N ASN A 28 7.42 4.84 -19.60
CA ASN A 28 8.60 4.08 -19.23
C ASN A 28 8.17 2.71 -18.68
N ILE A 29 8.69 1.64 -19.28
CA ILE A 29 8.32 0.26 -18.95
C ILE A 29 9.58 -0.56 -18.69
N LEU A 30 9.59 -1.29 -17.58
CA LEU A 30 10.59 -2.32 -17.30
C LEU A 30 10.15 -3.64 -17.94
N VAL A 31 11.03 -4.21 -18.77
CA VAL A 31 10.84 -5.53 -19.35
C VAL A 31 11.68 -6.53 -18.58
N GLN A 32 11.02 -7.52 -17.98
CA GLN A 32 11.74 -8.58 -17.31
C GLN A 32 11.99 -9.76 -18.26
N LYS A 33 13.25 -9.92 -18.70
CA LYS A 33 13.63 -10.90 -19.73
C LYS A 33 13.31 -12.36 -19.39
N LYS A 34 13.23 -12.73 -18.10
CA LYS A 34 12.98 -14.12 -17.66
C LYS A 34 11.50 -14.51 -17.72
N SER A 35 10.60 -13.59 -17.42
CA SER A 35 9.14 -13.82 -17.33
C SER A 35 8.38 -13.22 -18.51
N ASN A 36 9.03 -12.38 -19.33
CA ASN A 36 8.41 -11.56 -20.37
C ASN A 36 7.29 -10.64 -19.85
N SER A 37 7.33 -10.32 -18.54
CA SER A 37 6.43 -9.37 -17.88
C SER A 37 6.86 -7.94 -18.13
N LEU A 38 5.86 -7.04 -18.23
CA LEU A 38 6.04 -5.60 -18.41
C LEU A 38 5.47 -4.87 -17.19
N TYR A 39 6.28 -4.01 -16.58
CA TYR A 39 5.86 -3.20 -15.44
C TYR A 39 6.02 -1.72 -15.73
N LYS A 40 5.02 -0.92 -15.37
CA LYS A 40 5.11 0.55 -15.45
C LYS A 40 6.14 1.05 -14.45
N VAL A 41 7.07 1.87 -14.92
CA VAL A 41 8.06 2.53 -14.06
C VAL A 41 7.43 3.81 -13.51
N VAL A 42 7.44 3.93 -12.19
CA VAL A 42 7.00 5.15 -11.50
C VAL A 42 8.15 5.85 -10.78
N ARG A 43 9.29 5.17 -10.58
CA ARG A 43 10.54 5.76 -10.09
C ARG A 43 11.68 5.38 -11.01
N ASP A 44 12.37 6.39 -11.52
CA ASP A 44 13.63 6.18 -12.24
C ASP A 44 14.77 6.08 -11.21
N ILE A 45 15.55 5.01 -11.27
CA ILE A 45 16.66 4.75 -10.33
C ILE A 45 17.92 4.39 -11.12
N SER A 46 19.07 4.82 -10.60
CA SER A 46 20.35 4.48 -11.21
C SER A 46 20.71 3.01 -10.98
N ASP A 47 21.67 2.50 -11.77
CA ASP A 47 22.26 1.18 -11.55
C ASP A 47 22.91 1.06 -10.16
N ASN A 48 23.49 2.14 -9.64
CA ASN A 48 24.11 2.14 -8.31
C ASN A 48 23.05 1.99 -7.21
N LEU A 49 21.96 2.76 -7.29
CA LEU A 49 20.87 2.64 -6.34
C LEU A 49 20.18 1.26 -6.44
N SER A 50 20.01 0.75 -7.66
CA SER A 50 19.51 -0.61 -7.90
C SER A 50 20.38 -1.67 -7.18
N GLN A 51 21.70 -1.61 -7.33
CA GLN A 51 22.61 -2.53 -6.65
C GLN A 51 22.52 -2.43 -5.13
N LYS A 52 22.47 -1.21 -4.58
CA LYS A 52 22.34 -0.99 -3.14
C LYS A 52 21.00 -1.47 -2.58
N LEU A 53 19.93 -1.36 -3.35
CA LEU A 53 18.62 -1.93 -3.02
C LEU A 53 18.70 -3.45 -2.92
N GLU A 54 19.31 -4.14 -3.89
CA GLU A 54 19.45 -5.60 -3.84
C GLU A 54 20.31 -6.08 -2.65
N SER A 55 21.27 -5.26 -2.19
CA SER A 55 22.07 -5.55 -0.99
C SER A 55 21.48 -5.02 0.31
N SER A 56 20.27 -4.47 0.28
CA SER A 56 19.58 -3.93 1.46
C SER A 56 19.45 -4.97 2.56
N THR A 57 19.58 -4.52 3.81
CA THR A 57 19.48 -5.40 4.99
C THR A 57 18.36 -5.00 5.95
N ILE A 58 17.63 -3.93 5.67
CA ILE A 58 16.46 -3.53 6.47
C ILE A 58 15.35 -4.57 6.36
N PRO A 59 14.56 -4.76 7.43
CA PRO A 59 13.49 -5.77 7.44
C PRO A 59 12.43 -5.50 6.38
N LEU A 60 11.79 -6.57 5.90
CA LEU A 60 10.60 -6.51 5.04
C LEU A 60 9.34 -6.67 5.89
N TRP A 61 8.38 -5.78 5.67
CA TRP A 61 7.04 -5.89 6.20
C TRP A 61 6.03 -5.90 5.04
N ILE A 62 5.18 -6.92 4.99
CA ILE A 62 4.10 -7.05 4.00
C ILE A 62 2.78 -6.84 4.73
N GLY A 63 2.02 -5.83 4.35
CA GLY A 63 0.75 -5.52 5.00
C GLY A 63 0.07 -4.24 4.49
N GLN A 64 -1.09 -3.95 5.07
CA GLN A 64 -1.87 -2.78 4.71
C GLN A 64 -1.42 -1.56 5.51
N LEU A 65 -0.99 -0.50 4.82
CA LEU A 65 -0.82 0.81 5.42
C LEU A 65 -2.14 1.56 5.50
N TYR A 66 -2.30 2.35 6.55
CA TYR A 66 -3.45 3.20 6.78
C TYR A 66 -3.01 4.65 6.92
N MET A 67 -3.95 5.57 6.75
CA MET A 67 -3.73 6.99 6.95
C MET A 67 -4.90 7.65 7.67
N HIS A 68 -4.58 8.71 8.40
CA HIS A 68 -5.55 9.66 8.89
C HIS A 68 -5.06 11.08 8.64
N TYR A 69 -6.00 12.03 8.60
CA TYR A 69 -5.68 13.45 8.51
C TYR A 69 -5.30 13.98 9.88
N TRP A 70 -4.42 14.98 9.89
CA TRP A 70 -3.93 15.56 11.12
C TRP A 70 -3.72 17.06 10.99
N ASN A 71 -4.14 17.78 12.02
CA ASN A 71 -3.80 19.16 12.24
C ASN A 71 -3.45 19.37 13.72
N LYS A 72 -2.21 19.80 13.97
CA LYS A 72 -1.69 20.04 15.32
C LYS A 72 -2.49 21.05 16.14
N ASN A 73 -3.28 21.91 15.47
CA ASN A 73 -4.06 22.97 16.11
C ASN A 73 -5.51 22.56 16.38
N THR A 74 -5.97 21.40 15.90
CA THR A 74 -7.34 20.92 16.17
C THR A 74 -7.41 20.36 17.59
N LEU A 75 -8.31 20.91 18.41
CA LEU A 75 -8.56 20.44 19.77
C LEU A 75 -9.33 19.11 19.76
N GLU A 76 -9.03 18.24 20.73
CA GLU A 76 -9.75 16.99 20.91
C GLU A 76 -11.20 17.25 21.36
N ASP A 77 -12.16 16.76 20.57
CA ASP A 77 -13.59 16.88 20.87
C ASP A 77 -14.39 15.73 20.22
N LEU A 78 -14.83 14.78 21.06
CA LEU A 78 -15.62 13.62 20.66
C LEU A 78 -16.97 13.98 20.03
N ASN A 79 -17.45 15.21 20.14
CA ASN A 79 -18.70 15.66 19.53
C ASN A 79 -18.48 16.53 18.29
N ASN A 80 -17.22 16.85 17.93
CA ASN A 80 -16.89 17.65 16.76
C ASN A 80 -16.56 16.74 15.56
N PRO A 81 -17.37 16.76 14.48
CA PRO A 81 -17.12 15.94 13.30
C PRO A 81 -15.77 16.22 12.62
N GLU A 82 -15.26 17.45 12.68
CA GLU A 82 -13.97 17.81 12.12
C GLU A 82 -12.83 17.10 12.87
N TRP A 83 -12.87 17.12 14.20
CA TRP A 83 -11.90 16.39 15.00
C TRP A 83 -12.07 14.88 14.82
N GLN A 84 -13.30 14.36 14.81
CA GLN A 84 -13.53 12.93 14.64
C GLN A 84 -12.91 12.38 13.35
N ASN A 85 -13.01 13.11 12.23
CA ASN A 85 -12.40 12.72 10.96
C ASN A 85 -10.86 12.74 10.98
N GLN A 86 -10.24 13.34 12.00
CA GLN A 86 -8.78 13.34 12.21
C GLN A 86 -8.35 12.33 13.28
N GLY A 87 -9.05 12.28 14.42
CA GLY A 87 -8.65 11.55 15.61
C GLY A 87 -9.30 10.18 15.80
N MET A 88 -10.41 9.90 15.11
CA MET A 88 -11.17 8.65 15.27
C MET A 88 -11.14 7.77 14.02
N PHE A 89 -11.16 8.41 12.85
CA PHE A 89 -11.35 7.71 11.58
C PHE A 89 -10.08 7.69 10.73
N PHE A 90 -9.90 6.59 10.02
CA PHE A 90 -8.78 6.37 9.12
C PHE A 90 -9.22 5.61 7.87
N TRP A 91 -8.35 5.61 6.88
CA TRP A 91 -8.55 4.99 5.57
C TRP A 91 -7.32 4.21 5.17
N ARG A 92 -7.44 3.34 4.18
CA ARG A 92 -6.27 2.79 3.50
C ARG A 92 -5.56 3.92 2.74
N ILE A 93 -4.24 3.82 2.57
CA ILE A 93 -3.45 4.88 1.92
C ILE A 93 -3.86 5.11 0.46
N GLU A 94 -4.31 4.06 -0.22
CA GLU A 94 -4.72 4.06 -1.62
C GLU A 94 -6.15 4.58 -1.83
N GLU A 95 -6.93 4.79 -0.76
CA GLU A 95 -8.29 5.31 -0.88
C GLU A 95 -8.27 6.74 -1.46
N PRO A 96 -8.88 6.99 -2.62
CA PRO A 96 -8.93 8.32 -3.23
C PRO A 96 -9.66 9.33 -2.34
N PHE A 97 -9.23 10.60 -2.36
CA PHE A 97 -9.86 11.66 -1.58
C PHE A 97 -11.38 11.78 -1.81
N PRO A 98 -11.89 11.78 -3.07
CA PRO A 98 -13.33 11.90 -3.32
C PRO A 98 -14.17 10.76 -2.72
N ASN A 99 -13.58 9.59 -2.52
CA ASN A 99 -14.29 8.45 -1.95
C ASN A 99 -14.47 8.57 -0.43
N LYS A 100 -13.70 9.45 0.23
CA LYS A 100 -13.73 9.65 1.69
C LYS A 100 -14.86 10.59 2.13
N SER A 101 -15.46 11.32 1.19
CA SER A 101 -16.53 12.31 1.44
C SER A 101 -16.21 13.31 2.55
N LEU A 102 -14.97 13.83 2.55
CA LEU A 102 -14.50 14.82 3.51
C LEU A 102 -14.60 16.24 2.95
N PRO A 103 -14.65 17.27 3.82
CA PRO A 103 -14.56 18.65 3.37
C PRO A 103 -13.28 18.87 2.56
N PRO A 104 -13.28 19.66 1.46
CA PRO A 104 -12.09 19.89 0.64
C PRO A 104 -10.86 20.40 1.40
N SER A 105 -11.05 21.08 2.54
CA SER A 105 -9.95 21.52 3.38
C SER A 105 -9.07 20.36 3.92
N PHE A 106 -9.63 19.16 4.05
CA PHE A 106 -8.87 17.98 4.48
C PHE A 106 -7.82 17.54 3.47
N GLU A 107 -8.02 17.80 2.18
CA GLU A 107 -7.05 17.41 1.15
C GLU A 107 -5.69 18.11 1.32
N LEU A 108 -5.73 19.30 1.93
CA LEU A 108 -4.57 20.14 2.23
C LEU A 108 -3.97 19.89 3.62
N MET A 109 -4.62 19.05 4.46
CA MET A 109 -4.11 18.72 5.78
C MET A 109 -2.95 17.71 5.70
N ASP A 110 -2.14 17.69 6.76
CA ASP A 110 -1.10 16.68 6.91
C ASP A 110 -1.74 15.29 6.96
N LYS A 111 -1.05 14.32 6.34
CA LYS A 111 -1.47 12.92 6.31
C LYS A 111 -0.47 12.13 7.12
N ARG A 112 -0.94 11.50 8.19
CA ARG A 112 -0.11 10.58 8.97
C ARG A 112 -0.39 9.16 8.53
N ILE A 113 0.66 8.46 8.13
CA ILE A 113 0.60 7.06 7.69
C ILE A 113 1.01 6.18 8.86
N PHE A 114 0.31 5.07 9.06
CA PHE A 114 0.63 4.10 10.10
C PHE A 114 0.37 2.67 9.65
N ARG A 115 1.01 1.73 10.35
CA ARG A 115 0.67 0.30 10.29
C ARG A 115 0.09 -0.14 11.62
N ILE A 116 -0.70 -1.20 11.59
CA ILE A 116 -1.21 -1.88 12.77
C ILE A 116 -0.25 -3.03 13.10
N THR A 117 0.30 -3.05 14.30
CA THR A 117 1.32 -4.01 14.74
C THR A 117 0.78 -5.14 15.59
N HIS A 118 -0.40 -4.95 16.19
CA HIS A 118 -1.06 -5.91 17.07
C HIS A 118 -2.50 -6.13 16.66
N GLU A 119 -3.06 -7.30 17.01
CA GLU A 119 -4.47 -7.58 16.78
C GLU A 119 -5.33 -6.54 17.50
N VAL A 120 -6.24 -5.92 16.74
CA VAL A 120 -7.14 -4.89 17.23
C VAL A 120 -8.46 -4.99 16.49
N ARG A 121 -9.55 -4.68 17.19
CA ARG A 121 -10.86 -4.60 16.58
C ARG A 121 -10.96 -3.35 15.72
N ILE A 122 -11.41 -3.51 14.49
CA ILE A 122 -11.70 -2.42 13.56
C ILE A 122 -13.16 -2.54 13.16
N PHE A 123 -13.90 -1.44 13.27
CA PHE A 123 -15.20 -1.32 12.62
C PHE A 123 -15.03 -0.55 11.31
N GLN A 124 -15.89 -0.86 10.34
CA GLN A 124 -15.86 -0.26 9.01
C GLN A 124 -17.27 0.14 8.57
N GLY A 125 -17.35 1.24 7.84
CA GLY A 125 -18.56 1.69 7.16
C GLY A 125 -18.22 2.29 5.80
N THR A 126 -19.21 2.38 4.94
CA THR A 126 -19.06 3.05 3.63
C THR A 126 -19.31 4.54 3.79
N ALA A 127 -18.39 5.38 3.32
CA ALA A 127 -18.59 6.81 3.30
C ALA A 127 -19.75 7.18 2.37
N MET A 128 -20.79 7.83 2.90
CA MET A 128 -21.92 8.31 2.09
C MET A 128 -21.49 9.52 1.24
N PRO A 129 -22.10 9.75 0.06
CA PRO A 129 -21.83 10.94 -0.74
C PRO A 129 -22.08 12.22 0.08
N TRP A 130 -21.09 13.13 0.14
CA TRP A 130 -21.19 14.38 0.91
C TRP A 130 -20.16 15.42 0.42
N PHE A 131 -20.33 16.69 0.77
CA PHE A 131 -19.43 17.80 0.33
C PHE A 131 -19.18 17.88 -1.19
N GLY A 132 -20.15 17.46 -2.01
CA GLY A 132 -20.01 17.39 -3.47
C GLY A 132 -19.15 16.21 -3.97
N MET A 133 -18.75 15.30 -3.07
CA MET A 133 -17.95 14.12 -3.37
C MET A 133 -18.83 12.86 -3.48
N PRO A 134 -18.43 11.89 -4.34
CA PRO A 134 -19.21 10.68 -4.59
C PRO A 134 -19.23 9.70 -3.40
N GLY A 135 -18.23 9.72 -2.52
CA GLY A 135 -18.12 8.74 -1.45
C GLY A 135 -17.84 7.33 -1.94
N GLY A 136 -18.25 6.32 -1.15
CA GLY A 136 -18.06 4.90 -1.46
C GLY A 136 -16.81 4.27 -0.84
N GLY A 137 -15.90 5.07 -0.29
CA GLY A 137 -14.69 4.57 0.35
C GLY A 137 -14.93 3.89 1.69
N LEU A 138 -14.01 3.03 2.11
CA LEU A 138 -14.07 2.33 3.40
C LEU A 138 -13.55 3.24 4.52
N LYS A 139 -14.47 3.78 5.32
CA LYS A 139 -14.18 4.55 6.52
C LYS A 139 -14.04 3.60 7.70
N MET A 140 -12.88 3.61 8.35
CA MET A 140 -12.57 2.69 9.45
C MET A 140 -12.36 3.46 10.76
N GLY A 141 -12.57 2.76 11.88
CA GLY A 141 -12.24 3.22 13.22
C GLY A 141 -11.89 2.04 14.13
N PHE A 142 -11.18 2.31 15.23
CA PHE A 142 -10.80 1.27 16.19
C PHE A 142 -11.91 1.00 17.21
N GLY A 143 -11.97 -0.24 17.70
CA GLY A 143 -12.94 -0.69 18.69
C GLY A 143 -14.28 -1.07 18.07
N ASP A 144 -15.35 -0.67 18.74
CA ASP A 144 -16.73 -0.90 18.30
C ASP A 144 -17.36 0.37 17.75
N GLN A 145 -18.32 0.24 16.83
CA GLN A 145 -19.05 1.41 16.31
C GLN A 145 -19.74 2.21 17.42
N ASN A 146 -20.21 1.53 18.48
CA ASN A 146 -20.85 2.16 19.64
C ASN A 146 -19.83 2.64 20.69
N THR A 147 -18.58 2.22 20.59
CA THR A 147 -17.53 2.52 21.56
C THR A 147 -16.21 2.69 20.82
N PRO A 148 -16.12 3.72 19.96
CA PRO A 148 -14.95 3.91 19.13
C PRO A 148 -13.79 4.40 19.98
N ILE A 149 -12.57 3.94 19.66
CA ILE A 149 -11.37 4.30 20.40
C ILE A 149 -10.51 5.25 19.56
N PRO A 150 -10.02 6.38 20.11
CA PRO A 150 -9.18 7.31 19.37
C PRO A 150 -7.88 6.68 18.87
N ILE A 151 -7.41 7.12 17.70
CA ILE A 151 -6.16 6.67 17.07
C ILE A 151 -4.96 6.91 18.01
N LYS A 152 -4.95 8.05 18.71
CA LYS A 152 -3.92 8.39 19.70
C LYS A 152 -3.83 7.37 20.86
N GLU A 153 -4.94 6.78 21.26
CA GLU A 153 -4.92 5.73 22.28
C GLU A 153 -4.31 4.43 21.75
N MET A 154 -4.49 4.13 20.46
CA MET A 154 -3.79 2.99 19.83
C MET A 154 -2.29 3.22 19.76
N GLN A 155 -1.85 4.45 19.47
CA GLN A 155 -0.44 4.82 19.50
C GLN A 155 0.14 4.63 20.91
N ASN A 156 -0.54 5.14 21.95
CA ASN A 156 -0.08 5.03 23.34
C ASN A 156 0.01 3.59 23.86
N LYS A 157 -0.65 2.64 23.18
CA LYS A 157 -0.65 1.21 23.50
C LYS A 157 0.28 0.40 22.58
N ASP A 158 1.08 1.07 21.74
CA ASP A 158 1.96 0.45 20.75
C ASP A 158 1.22 -0.51 19.78
N ILE A 159 -0.09 -0.27 19.56
CA ILE A 159 -0.94 -1.05 18.63
C ILE A 159 -0.75 -0.55 17.19
N ILE A 160 -0.38 0.71 17.03
CA ILE A 160 -0.01 1.30 15.75
C ILE A 160 1.40 1.89 15.83
N GLU A 161 2.08 1.86 14.69
CA GLU A 161 3.35 2.56 14.48
C GLU A 161 3.21 3.51 13.32
N TYR A 162 3.61 4.77 13.53
CA TYR A 162 3.63 5.76 12.47
C TYR A 162 4.83 5.56 11.56
N ILE A 163 4.60 5.78 10.26
CA ILE A 163 5.57 5.55 9.19
C ILE A 163 5.65 6.80 8.32
N GLU A 164 6.86 7.28 8.07
CA GLU A 164 7.14 8.22 6.99
C GLU A 164 7.69 7.45 5.79
N LEU A 165 7.06 7.60 4.62
CA LEU A 165 7.60 7.04 3.38
C LEU A 165 8.76 7.91 2.90
N VAL A 166 9.90 7.27 2.66
CA VAL A 166 11.13 7.93 2.25
C VAL A 166 11.45 7.55 0.81
N GLU A 167 11.65 8.56 -0.03
CA GLU A 167 12.19 8.34 -1.37
C GLU A 167 13.70 8.18 -1.30
N LEU A 168 14.19 7.08 -1.86
CA LEU A 168 15.61 6.84 -2.02
C LEU A 168 16.21 7.74 -3.09
N SER A 169 17.41 8.22 -2.82
CA SER A 169 18.28 8.94 -3.74
C SER A 169 19.70 8.42 -3.58
N GLU A 170 20.62 8.89 -4.43
CA GLU A 170 22.05 8.56 -4.28
C GLU A 170 22.64 9.05 -2.95
N GLU A 171 22.02 10.04 -2.32
CA GLU A 171 22.54 10.74 -1.15
C GLU A 171 22.15 10.08 0.17
N ASN A 172 21.11 9.24 0.19
CA ASN A 172 20.54 8.65 1.42
C ASN A 172 20.57 7.12 1.44
N THR A 173 21.44 6.50 0.63
CA THR A 173 21.46 5.04 0.48
C THR A 173 21.92 4.28 1.71
N ASP A 174 22.53 4.96 2.69
CA ASP A 174 22.92 4.41 3.98
C ASP A 174 21.71 3.91 4.78
N ILE A 175 20.51 4.47 4.55
CA ILE A 175 19.28 4.02 5.24
C ILE A 175 18.91 2.57 4.91
N LEU A 176 19.39 2.01 3.79
CA LEU A 176 19.16 0.62 3.40
C LEU A 176 19.89 -0.41 4.29
N TYR A 177 20.66 0.08 5.27
CA TYR A 177 21.38 -0.74 6.23
C TYR A 177 20.98 -0.46 7.68
N ASP A 178 20.08 0.50 7.91
CA ASP A 178 19.59 0.87 9.24
C ASP A 178 18.33 0.07 9.60
N ARG A 179 18.57 -1.11 10.18
CA ARG A 179 17.54 -2.09 10.54
C ARG A 179 16.64 -1.66 11.69
N GLU A 180 17.05 -0.65 12.46
CA GLU A 180 16.32 -0.21 13.65
C GLU A 180 15.27 0.85 13.30
N ARG A 181 15.57 1.71 12.33
CA ARG A 181 14.69 2.84 11.99
C ARG A 181 13.92 2.67 10.70
N TYR A 182 14.36 1.78 9.81
CA TYR A 182 13.79 1.64 8.47
C TYR A 182 13.30 0.23 8.19
N THR A 183 12.30 0.14 7.32
CA THR A 183 11.70 -1.12 6.85
C THR A 183 11.33 -0.98 5.38
N LEU A 184 11.51 -2.06 4.62
CA LEU A 184 10.82 -2.22 3.34
C LEU A 184 9.34 -2.49 3.62
N ILE A 185 8.47 -1.88 2.84
CA ILE A 185 7.02 -1.98 2.96
C ILE A 185 6.46 -2.43 1.62
N ALA A 186 5.68 -3.51 1.67
CA ALA A 186 4.97 -4.07 0.53
C ALA A 186 3.48 -4.19 0.84
N GLY A 187 2.63 -3.92 -0.15
CA GLY A 187 1.20 -4.17 -0.08
C GLY A 187 0.84 -5.63 -0.38
N GLY A 188 -0.45 -5.96 -0.37
CA GLY A 188 -0.93 -7.32 -0.68
C GLY A 188 -0.83 -7.76 -2.14
N ASN A 189 -0.34 -6.89 -3.03
CA ASN A 189 -0.15 -7.16 -4.45
C ASN A 189 1.22 -7.77 -4.80
N ILE A 190 2.06 -8.04 -3.80
CA ILE A 190 3.37 -8.68 -3.96
C ILE A 190 3.53 -9.77 -2.90
N THR A 191 4.12 -10.90 -3.28
CA THR A 191 4.47 -11.97 -2.34
C THR A 191 5.99 -12.12 -2.25
N TYR A 192 6.46 -12.72 -1.16
CA TYR A 192 7.87 -12.99 -0.93
C TYR A 192 8.04 -14.43 -0.45
N GLU A 193 8.64 -15.27 -1.29
CA GLU A 193 8.81 -16.70 -1.07
C GLU A 193 10.20 -17.11 -1.56
N ASP A 194 10.89 -17.99 -0.82
CA ASP A 194 12.22 -18.49 -1.19
C ASP A 194 13.22 -17.39 -1.60
N ASN A 195 13.28 -16.33 -0.80
CA ASN A 195 14.10 -15.13 -1.04
C ASN A 195 13.84 -14.39 -2.36
N THR A 196 12.66 -14.59 -2.96
CA THR A 196 12.27 -14.01 -4.24
C THR A 196 10.96 -13.26 -4.10
N PHE A 197 10.89 -12.04 -4.63
CA PHE A 197 9.64 -11.30 -4.73
C PHE A 197 8.86 -11.76 -5.94
N TYR A 198 7.53 -11.82 -5.85
CA TYR A 198 6.66 -12.12 -6.98
C TYR A 198 5.58 -11.05 -7.13
N LEU A 199 5.49 -10.49 -8.33
CA LEU A 199 4.48 -9.51 -8.72
C LEU A 199 3.67 -10.11 -9.88
N ASP A 200 2.37 -10.27 -9.67
CA ASP A 200 1.45 -10.96 -10.60
C ASP A 200 1.94 -12.38 -10.95
N GLY A 201 2.50 -13.08 -9.96
CA GLY A 201 3.02 -14.44 -10.11
C GLY A 201 4.37 -14.54 -10.84
N ALA A 202 4.94 -13.43 -11.32
CA ALA A 202 6.24 -13.40 -11.94
C ALA A 202 7.32 -12.93 -10.96
N PRO A 203 8.49 -13.61 -10.91
CA PRO A 203 9.55 -13.27 -9.96
C PRO A 203 10.17 -11.93 -10.32
N VAL A 204 10.24 -10.96 -9.41
CA VAL A 204 10.84 -9.63 -9.59
C VAL A 204 12.01 -9.40 -8.63
N SER A 205 12.94 -8.52 -9.00
CA SER A 205 13.99 -8.06 -8.08
C SER A 205 13.46 -6.98 -7.15
N LEU A 206 14.15 -6.71 -6.04
CA LEU A 206 13.74 -5.67 -5.10
C LEU A 206 13.76 -4.29 -5.77
N SER A 207 14.80 -3.99 -6.54
CA SER A 207 14.91 -2.74 -7.28
C SER A 207 13.79 -2.58 -8.32
N THR A 208 13.42 -3.67 -9.01
CA THR A 208 12.29 -3.66 -9.96
C THR A 208 10.98 -3.37 -9.25
N ALA A 209 10.71 -4.03 -8.11
CA ALA A 209 9.50 -3.80 -7.33
C ALA A 209 9.44 -2.39 -6.72
N TYR A 210 10.58 -1.83 -6.30
CA TYR A 210 10.68 -0.45 -5.86
C TYR A 210 10.45 0.54 -7.01
N SER A 211 11.07 0.34 -8.19
CA SER A 211 10.85 1.19 -9.37
C SER A 211 9.41 1.15 -9.89
N ALA A 212 8.73 0.01 -9.74
CA ALA A 212 7.33 -0.17 -10.07
C ALA A 212 6.37 0.43 -9.03
N GLY A 213 6.88 0.95 -7.91
CA GLY A 213 6.04 1.57 -6.88
C GLY A 213 5.32 0.59 -5.97
N VAL A 214 5.70 -0.69 -5.99
CA VAL A 214 5.05 -1.76 -5.22
C VAL A 214 5.73 -1.99 -3.87
N ILE A 215 7.03 -1.71 -3.81
CA ILE A 215 7.79 -1.63 -2.55
C ILE A 215 8.15 -0.18 -2.26
N HIS A 216 8.10 0.16 -0.97
CA HIS A 216 8.48 1.46 -0.42
C HIS A 216 9.50 1.29 0.71
N VAL A 217 10.26 2.36 0.99
CA VAL A 217 11.05 2.45 2.22
C VAL A 217 10.26 3.29 3.22
N GLY A 218 9.99 2.71 4.39
CA GLY A 218 9.33 3.39 5.50
C GLY A 218 10.32 3.64 6.63
N LYS A 219 10.27 4.84 7.21
CA LYS A 219 10.93 5.21 8.45
C LYS A 219 9.93 5.16 9.59
N VAL A 220 10.22 4.43 10.65
CA VAL A 220 9.40 4.44 11.87
C VAL A 220 9.59 5.77 12.59
N VAL A 221 8.49 6.43 12.93
CA VAL A 221 8.48 7.73 13.61
C VAL A 221 7.56 7.72 14.82
N ASN A 222 7.89 8.54 15.80
CA ASN A 222 7.08 8.77 16.98
C ASN A 222 6.57 10.22 16.93
N TYR A 223 5.25 10.39 17.04
CA TYR A 223 4.58 11.70 17.07
C TYR A 223 4.03 12.05 18.44
#